data_AF-A0A2G9T7Q3-F1
#
_entry.id   AF-A0A2G9T7Q3-F1
#
_cell.length_a   1.000
_cell.length_b   1.000
_cell.length_c   1.000
_cell.angle_alpha   90.00
_cell.angle_beta   90.00
_cell.angle_gamma   90.00
#
_symmetry.space_group_name_H-M   'P 1'
#
loop_
_entity.id
_entity.type
_entity.pdbx_description
1 polymer ?
#
loop_
_entity_poly.entity_id
_entity_poly.type
_entity_poly.pdbx_seq_one_letter_code
_entity_poly.pdbx_strand_id
1 'polypeptide(L)' 'MAIEEGTEILAAPNGKKEIRLVNVDTQYPQSSITLPSDWNGASPPQWFDYILCGWKGIMNKLGVEQIGFDMLVG' A
#
# COMPACT_ATOMS: atom_id res chain seq x y z
N MET A 1 -0.47 22.41 11.77
CA MET A 1 -1.44 21.81 12.70
C MET A 1 -2.10 20.68 11.93
N ALA A 2 -2.20 19.48 12.49
CA ALA A 2 -3.02 18.44 11.88
C ALA A 2 -4.49 18.91 11.86
N ILE A 3 -5.24 18.51 10.84
CA ILE A 3 -6.67 18.80 10.72
C ILE A 3 -7.48 17.58 11.20
N GLU A 4 -8.80 17.72 11.26
CA GLU A 4 -9.67 16.61 11.70
C GLU A 4 -9.75 15.49 10.65
N GLU A 5 -9.48 15.82 9.38
CA GLU A 5 -9.42 14.87 8.29
C GLU A 5 -8.12 14.06 8.30
N GLY A 6 -8.25 12.75 8.11
CA GLY A 6 -7.14 11.82 8.00
C GLY A 6 -7.48 10.64 7.09
N THR A 7 -6.46 9.85 6.76
CA THR A 7 -6.64 8.58 6.05
C THR A 7 -6.63 7.45 7.06
N GLU A 8 -7.68 6.65 7.06
CA GLU A 8 -7.80 5.47 7.90
C GLU A 8 -7.44 4.23 7.09
N ILE A 9 -6.60 3.37 7.65
CA ILE A 9 -6.17 2.14 6.98
C ILE A 9 -6.44 0.96 7.91
N LEU A 10 -7.33 0.07 7.50
CA LEU A 10 -7.48 -1.26 8.10
C LEU A 10 -6.55 -2.22 7.37
N ALA A 11 -5.64 -2.87 8.09
CA ALA A 11 -4.64 -3.76 7.51
C ALA A 11 -4.60 -5.11 8.23
N ALA A 12 -4.41 -6.19 7.48
CA ALA A 12 -4.19 -7.53 8.01
C ALA A 12 -3.21 -8.33 7.14
N PRO A 13 -2.29 -9.12 7.74
CA PRO A 13 -1.49 -10.08 6.98
C PRO A 13 -2.41 -11.09 6.28
N ASN A 14 -2.11 -11.40 5.02
CA ASN A 14 -2.98 -12.28 4.21
C ASN A 14 -2.36 -13.66 3.93
N GLY A 15 -1.10 -13.89 4.33
CA GLY A 15 -0.39 -15.16 4.13
C GLY A 15 -0.05 -15.49 2.67
N LYS A 16 -0.28 -14.55 1.74
CA LYS A 16 0.00 -14.68 0.32
C LYS A 16 1.23 -13.88 -0.07
N LYS A 17 1.70 -14.07 -1.30
CA LYS A 17 2.76 -13.26 -1.93
C LYS A 17 2.17 -12.08 -2.72
N GLU A 18 1.23 -11.37 -2.12
CA GLU A 18 0.62 -10.18 -2.72
C GLU A 18 0.23 -9.15 -1.66
N ILE A 19 0.36 -7.87 -2.01
CA ILE A 19 -0.28 -6.75 -1.32
C ILE A 19 -1.58 -6.44 -2.06
N ARG A 20 -2.72 -6.50 -1.38
CA ARG A 20 -4.03 -6.13 -1.96
C ARG A 20 -4.53 -4.84 -1.35
N LEU A 21 -4.84 -3.87 -2.20
CA LEU A 21 -5.24 -2.51 -1.81
C LEU A 21 -6.64 -2.23 -2.34
N VAL A 22 -7.57 -1.97 -1.43
CA VAL A 22 -8.96 -1.61 -1.73
C VAL A 22 -9.24 -0.25 -1.10
N ASN A 23 -10.00 0.59 -1.78
CA ASN A 23 -10.47 1.85 -1.24
C ASN A 23 -11.98 1.77 -0.96
N VAL A 24 -12.45 2.42 0.10
CA VAL A 24 -13.89 2.55 0.38
C VAL A 24 -14.62 3.37 -0.69
N ASP A 25 -13.91 4.30 -1.32
CA ASP A 25 -14.40 5.07 -2.45
C ASP A 25 -14.14 4.33 -3.76
N THR A 26 -15.24 3.95 -4.40
CA THR A 26 -15.27 3.18 -5.65
C THR A 26 -14.61 3.88 -6.85
N GLN A 27 -14.33 5.18 -6.77
CA GLN A 27 -13.57 5.87 -7.83
C GLN A 27 -12.11 5.40 -7.91
N TYR A 28 -11.57 4.84 -6.82
CA TYR A 28 -10.22 4.32 -6.76
C TYR A 28 -10.24 2.79 -6.94
N PRO A 29 -9.81 2.27 -8.11
CA PRO A 29 -9.90 0.84 -8.39
C PRO A 29 -8.95 0.04 -7.48
N GLN A 30 -9.38 -1.17 -7.14
CA GLN A 30 -8.55 -2.14 -6.42
C GLN A 30 -7.22 -2.37 -7.15
N SER A 31 -6.13 -2.48 -6.39
CA SER A 31 -4.81 -2.83 -6.90
C SER A 31 -4.24 -4.06 -6.18
N SER A 32 -3.48 -4.88 -6.90
CA SER A 32 -2.71 -5.97 -6.31
C SER A 32 -1.26 -5.91 -6.79
N ILE A 33 -0.33 -6.04 -5.86
CA ILE A 33 1.11 -6.01 -6.11
C ILE A 33 1.70 -7.35 -5.70
N THR A 34 2.22 -8.09 -6.66
CA THR A 34 2.91 -9.37 -6.40
C THR A 34 4.22 -9.14 -5.67
N LEU A 35 4.52 -10.01 -4.70
CA LEU A 35 5.76 -10.00 -3.91
C LEU A 35 6.68 -11.18 -4.29
N PRO A 36 8.01 -10.98 -4.29
CA PRO A 36 8.70 -9.73 -3.99
C PRO A 36 8.51 -8.70 -5.11
N SER A 37 8.28 -7.45 -4.74
CA SER A 37 8.18 -6.31 -5.64
C SER A 37 9.46 -5.49 -5.60
N ASP A 38 9.92 -5.06 -6.77
CA ASP A 38 11.02 -4.12 -6.99
C ASP A 38 10.52 -2.69 -7.23
N TRP A 39 9.24 -2.41 -6.96
CA TRP A 39 8.60 -1.12 -7.20
C TRP A 39 9.46 0.05 -6.69
N ASN A 40 9.59 1.08 -7.53
CA ASN A 40 10.50 2.19 -7.33
C ASN A 40 9.94 3.53 -7.84
N GLY A 41 8.64 3.77 -7.58
CA GLY A 41 7.93 4.95 -8.06
C GLY A 41 7.24 4.74 -9.41
N ALA A 42 6.29 5.64 -9.71
CA ALA A 42 5.50 5.62 -10.94
C ALA A 42 5.29 7.03 -11.48
N SER A 43 5.16 7.13 -12.81
CA SER A 43 4.79 8.36 -13.52
C SER A 43 3.98 7.99 -14.78
N PRO A 44 2.71 8.40 -14.91
CA PRO A 44 1.94 9.17 -13.92
C PRO A 44 1.64 8.34 -12.66
N PRO A 45 1.51 8.97 -11.47
CA PRO A 45 1.19 8.25 -10.24
C PRO A 45 -0.26 7.76 -10.25
N GLN A 46 -0.46 6.56 -9.73
CA GLN A 46 -1.75 6.01 -9.35
C GLN A 46 -1.99 6.23 -7.85
N TRP A 47 -3.25 6.17 -7.41
CA TRP A 47 -3.61 6.46 -6.01
C TRP A 47 -2.86 5.59 -4.99
N PHE A 48 -2.59 4.33 -5.34
CA PHE A 48 -1.93 3.38 -4.44
C PHE A 48 -0.41 3.56 -4.38
N ASP A 49 0.19 4.31 -5.32
CA ASP A 49 1.63 4.56 -5.31
C ASP A 49 2.08 5.35 -4.06
N TYR A 50 1.18 6.14 -3.46
CA TYR A 50 1.44 6.80 -2.18
C TYR A 50 1.61 5.82 -1.02
N ILE A 51 0.86 4.71 -1.04
CA ILE A 51 1.01 3.61 -0.07
C ILE A 51 2.32 2.88 -0.33
N LEU A 52 2.63 2.61 -1.60
CA LEU A 52 3.87 1.94 -1.99
C LEU A 52 5.12 2.78 -1.66
N CYS A 53 5.05 4.11 -1.73
CA CYS A 53 6.09 5.01 -1.22
C CYS A 53 6.42 4.73 0.26
N GLY A 54 5.39 4.71 1.11
CA GLY A 54 5.54 4.44 2.55
C GLY A 54 6.08 3.03 2.81
N TRP A 55 5.50 2.03 2.15
CA TRP A 55 5.96 0.65 2.21
C TRP A 55 7.43 0.49 1.80
N LYS A 56 7.84 1.07 0.66
CA LYS A 56 9.22 1.03 0.15
C LYS A 56 10.19 1.68 1.13
N GLY A 57 9.80 2.79 1.76
CA GLY A 57 10.59 3.44 2.81
C GLY A 57 10.88 2.50 3.99
N ILE A 58 9.87 1.76 4.46
CA ILE A 58 10.03 0.79 5.54
C ILE A 58 10.88 -0.41 5.10
N MET A 59 10.64 -0.95 3.89
CA MET A 59 11.43 -2.07 3.35
C MET A 59 12.91 -1.71 3.22
N ASN A 60 13.22 -0.51 2.70
CA ASN A 60 14.59 -0.02 2.58
C ASN A 60 15.25 0.18 3.96
N LYS A 61 14.49 0.61 4.96
CA LYS A 61 15.01 0.86 6.31
C LYS A 61 15.28 -0.43 7.09
N LEU A 62 14.39 -1.42 6.98
CA LEU A 62 14.45 -2.65 7.79
C LEU A 62 15.20 -3.79 7.10
N GLY A 63 15.23 -3.84 5.76
CA GLY A 63 15.89 -4.91 5.01
C GLY A 63 15.30 -6.31 5.26
N VAL A 64 14.02 -6.38 5.64
CA VAL A 64 13.31 -7.63 5.98
C VAL A 64 12.62 -8.23 4.75
N GLU A 65 12.17 -9.48 4.88
CA GLU A 65 11.36 -10.15 3.87
C GLU A 65 10.04 -9.39 3.63
N GLN A 66 9.64 -9.29 2.37
CA GLN A 66 8.37 -8.68 1.99
C GLN A 66 7.22 -9.66 2.26
N ILE A 67 6.31 -9.26 3.15
CA ILE A 67 5.12 -10.04 3.49
C ILE A 67 3.87 -9.48 2.81
N GLY A 68 2.94 -10.36 2.43
CA GLY A 68 1.65 -9.97 1.88
C GLY A 68 0.65 -9.51 2.94
N PHE A 69 -0.15 -8.52 2.59
CA PHE A 69 -1.20 -7.97 3.43
C PHE A 69 -2.34 -7.41 2.60
N ASP A 70 -3.52 -7.37 3.20
CA ASP A 70 -4.69 -6.69 2.66
C ASP A 70 -4.86 -5.35 3.37
N MET A 71 -5.21 -4.30 2.61
CA MET A 71 -5.53 -2.98 3.14
C MET A 71 -6.86 -2.48 2.58
N LEU A 72 -7.73 -2.01 3.47
CA LEU A 72 -8.87 -1.17 3.14
C LEU A 72 -8.56 0.27 3.56
N VAL A 73 -8.66 1.19 2.62
CA VAL A 73 -8.27 2.60 2.78
C VAL A 73 -9.50 3.49 2.70
N GLY A 74 -9.68 4.39 3.66
CA GLY A 74 -10.78 5.35 3.72
C GLY A 74 -10.39 6.72 4.23
#